data_AF-A0A498NB57-F1
#
_entry.id   AF-A0A498NB57-F1
#
_cell.length_a   1.000
_cell.length_b   1.000
_cell.length_c   1.000
_cell.angle_alpha   90.00
_cell.angle_beta   90.00
_cell.angle_gamma   90.00
#
_symmetry.space_group_name_H-M   'P 1'
#
loop_
_entity.id
_entity.type
_entity.pdbx_description
1 polymer ?
#
loop_
_entity_poly.entity_id
_entity_poly.type
_entity_poly.pdbx_seq_one_letter_code
_entity_poly.pdbx_strand_id
1 'polypeptide(L)'
;MKVSFDSMRPWIKLSGERTFVQPAVTFFKSLADALYTDTLIIKKAGAKEYFMEQGKIMLSMFVNEDGFVVVLQEDDMLKEENDDFSQGQGGANPANVADAMINAVIEFVIKNEPVHVKSVEFIIFQTSMLNDFHENMLKRTMKSKTGKINRTKGKKILFDEIEPVMFQLCGETPADLSKASALINSLINQEHINITIHDPAIAHFTKEDLEMMSKMEKELKVSVITGKKGQDSVITLKGLTGFVQTAESRIRDIIRKVERNEHRKILAALTSSIVEWQYKSGHNFKAFDIFTNCDLEEAFKLQTTSVQIRIDSEMYNADIVRKIATKGRKRTELKRVELKAAAQSFLPSNWEDMKGQSVVLVKLTAGSKEYADVEKEFKKTGLSSNIIKIERVQNSALWRYYIIKKEQLEEKNQHKNNEKCLFHGTGPDTTDQINNHGFNRSFAGMHGALYGNGTYFAVDPSYSAQGYSKPDAKGHKCMYLARVLVGDFTQGRKGLLTPPNKSSKGVHFYDSVTDKTNNPSMFVIFSDVQAYPEYLITFRDK
;
A
#
# COMPACT_ATOMS: atom_id res chain seq x y z
N MET A 1 -50.62 35.21 24.81
CA MET A 1 -50.10 34.10 23.99
C MET A 1 -48.60 34.02 24.20
N LYS A 2 -48.06 32.82 24.40
CA LYS A 2 -46.63 32.55 24.58
C LYS A 2 -46.18 31.64 23.43
N VAL A 3 -45.15 32.09 22.72
CA VAL A 3 -44.46 31.33 21.67
C VAL A 3 -43.17 30.81 22.27
N SER A 4 -42.92 29.52 22.14
CA SER A 4 -41.65 28.89 22.52
C SER A 4 -41.16 28.05 21.35
N PHE A 5 -39.91 28.27 20.97
CA PHE A 5 -39.21 27.48 19.98
C PHE A 5 -38.46 26.37 20.71
N ASP A 6 -38.60 25.14 20.24
CA ASP A 6 -37.80 24.03 20.75
C ASP A 6 -36.38 24.19 20.22
N SER A 7 -35.39 24.19 21.12
CA SER A 7 -33.98 24.41 20.78
C SER A 7 -33.30 23.16 20.21
N MET A 8 -33.96 22.00 20.29
CA MET A 8 -33.44 20.69 19.87
C MET A 8 -34.24 20.12 18.68
N ARG A 9 -35.53 20.47 18.56
CA ARG A 9 -36.44 19.98 17.53
C ARG A 9 -37.05 21.13 16.73
N PRO A 10 -37.46 20.94 15.46
CA PRO A 10 -38.06 21.99 14.64
C PRO A 10 -39.53 22.26 15.01
N TRP A 11 -39.82 22.51 16.30
CA TRP A 11 -41.18 22.72 16.80
C TRP A 11 -41.41 24.15 17.30
N ILE A 12 -42.56 24.70 16.93
CA ILE A 12 -43.08 25.97 17.47
C ILE A 12 -44.25 25.63 18.39
N LYS A 13 -44.06 25.80 19.69
CA LYS A 13 -45.11 25.60 20.68
C LYS A 13 -45.79 26.92 20.99
N LEU A 14 -47.10 26.96 20.74
CA LEU A 14 -47.96 28.10 21.01
C LEU A 14 -48.86 27.77 22.21
N SER A 15 -48.90 28.65 23.22
CA SER A 15 -49.72 28.46 24.41
C SER A 15 -50.44 29.73 24.81
N GLY A 16 -51.66 29.61 25.32
CA GLY A 16 -52.51 30.74 25.71
C GLY A 16 -53.97 30.50 25.39
N GLU A 17 -54.77 31.56 25.49
CA GLU A 17 -56.19 31.50 25.21
C GLU A 17 -56.46 31.15 23.72
N ARG A 18 -57.39 30.21 23.49
CA ARG A 18 -57.66 29.58 22.19
C ARG A 18 -57.97 30.59 21.08
N THR A 19 -58.64 31.69 21.42
CA THR A 19 -59.00 32.82 20.56
C THR A 19 -57.77 33.48 19.91
N PHE A 20 -56.62 33.48 20.59
CA PHE A 20 -55.36 34.04 20.07
C PHE A 20 -54.41 32.98 19.52
N VAL A 21 -54.48 31.73 20.03
CA VAL A 21 -53.61 30.65 19.56
C VAL A 21 -53.98 30.20 18.16
N GLN A 22 -55.27 30.07 17.84
CA GLN A 22 -55.69 29.56 16.53
C GLN A 22 -55.26 30.47 15.35
N PRO A 23 -55.44 31.81 15.41
CA PRO A 23 -54.91 32.71 14.38
C PRO A 23 -53.38 32.67 14.26
N ALA A 24 -52.67 32.54 15.38
CA ALA A 24 -51.21 32.44 15.37
C ALA A 24 -50.74 31.12 14.74
N VAL A 25 -51.39 29.99 15.02
CA VAL A 25 -51.12 28.71 14.33
C VAL A 25 -51.30 28.89 12.82
N THR A 26 -52.40 29.49 12.38
CA THR A 26 -52.66 29.74 10.95
C THR A 26 -51.61 30.64 10.33
N PHE A 27 -51.18 31.69 11.04
CA PHE A 27 -50.12 32.60 10.59
C PHE A 27 -48.77 31.88 10.42
N PHE A 28 -48.33 31.10 11.42
CA PHE A 28 -47.08 30.33 11.31
C PHE A 28 -47.15 29.25 10.22
N LYS A 29 -48.32 28.63 10.02
CA LYS A 29 -48.53 27.71 8.89
C LYS A 29 -48.42 28.41 7.55
N SER A 30 -49.06 29.57 7.38
CA SER A 30 -48.95 30.32 6.11
C SER A 30 -47.53 30.79 5.82
N LEU A 31 -46.75 31.10 6.86
CA LEU A 31 -45.33 31.41 6.70
C LEU A 31 -44.51 30.18 6.30
N ALA A 32 -44.78 29.02 6.91
CA ALA A 32 -44.09 27.78 6.57
C ALA A 32 -44.44 27.30 5.15
N ASP A 33 -45.71 27.40 4.75
CA ASP A 33 -46.20 27.00 3.42
C ASP A 33 -45.63 27.89 2.29
N ALA A 34 -45.18 29.11 2.60
CA ALA A 34 -44.55 30.02 1.66
C ALA A 34 -43.08 29.69 1.37
N LEU A 35 -42.48 28.77 2.13
CA LEU A 35 -41.07 28.39 2.00
C LEU A 35 -40.93 27.09 1.20
N TYR A 36 -39.82 26.98 0.49
CA TYR A 36 -39.40 25.75 -0.16
C TYR A 36 -38.46 24.97 0.75
N THR A 37 -38.66 23.65 0.84
CA THR A 37 -37.81 22.74 1.63
C THR A 37 -37.31 21.57 0.80
N ASP A 38 -36.09 21.10 1.05
CA ASP A 38 -35.53 19.89 0.43
C ASP A 38 -34.55 19.18 1.38
N THR A 39 -34.26 17.91 1.13
CA THR A 39 -33.27 17.13 1.87
C THR A 39 -32.09 16.78 0.98
N LEU A 40 -30.91 17.30 1.31
CA LEU A 40 -29.65 16.96 0.64
C LEU A 40 -28.94 15.83 1.38
N ILE A 41 -28.61 14.75 0.66
CA ILE A 41 -27.87 13.59 1.20
C ILE A 41 -26.49 13.52 0.55
N ILE A 42 -25.43 13.59 1.35
CA ILE A 42 -24.04 13.44 0.89
C ILE A 42 -23.45 12.12 1.40
N LYS A 43 -23.03 11.27 0.46
CA LYS A 43 -22.37 9.97 0.73
C LYS A 43 -20.88 10.05 0.41
N LYS A 44 -20.12 10.81 1.21
CA LYS A 44 -18.66 10.97 1.08
C LYS A 44 -17.98 10.63 2.41
N ALA A 45 -16.84 9.95 2.32
CA ALA A 45 -16.12 9.43 3.47
C ALA A 45 -15.57 10.59 4.33
N GLY A 46 -15.92 10.61 5.62
CA GLY A 46 -15.57 11.69 6.54
C GLY A 46 -16.43 12.95 6.42
N ALA A 47 -17.48 12.95 5.59
CA ALA A 47 -18.36 14.11 5.43
C ALA A 47 -19.21 14.39 6.68
N LYS A 48 -19.76 13.35 7.33
CA LYS A 48 -20.55 13.51 8.56
C LYS A 48 -19.70 14.16 9.65
N GLU A 49 -18.49 13.66 9.88
CA GLU A 49 -17.53 14.20 10.85
C GLU A 49 -17.11 15.64 10.51
N TYR A 50 -16.77 15.91 9.24
CA TYR A 50 -16.42 17.26 8.80
C TYR A 50 -17.51 18.28 9.14
N PHE A 51 -18.77 17.99 8.81
CA PHE A 51 -19.86 18.92 9.06
C PHE A 51 -20.29 19.01 10.53
N MET A 52 -20.08 17.95 11.32
CA MET A 52 -20.30 17.98 12.77
C MET A 52 -19.24 18.82 13.51
N GLU A 53 -17.97 18.75 13.09
CA GLU A 53 -16.87 19.41 13.82
C GLU A 53 -16.49 20.78 13.27
N GLN A 54 -16.33 20.90 11.94
CA GLN A 54 -15.77 22.10 11.30
C GLN A 54 -16.79 22.85 10.45
N GLY A 55 -17.63 22.13 9.71
CA GLY A 55 -18.60 22.72 8.80
C GLY A 55 -19.76 23.44 9.49
N LYS A 56 -20.07 23.11 10.75
CA LYS A 56 -21.20 23.70 11.50
C LYS A 56 -21.15 25.24 11.56
N ILE A 57 -19.95 25.81 11.71
CA ILE A 57 -19.75 27.27 11.70
C ILE A 57 -20.04 27.85 10.31
N MET A 58 -19.53 27.23 9.24
CA MET A 58 -19.78 27.70 7.87
C MET A 58 -21.26 27.59 7.48
N LEU A 59 -21.96 26.53 7.89
CA LEU A 59 -23.40 26.38 7.63
C LEU A 59 -24.22 27.50 8.28
N SER A 60 -23.81 27.97 9.46
CA SER A 60 -24.49 29.07 10.17
C SER A 60 -24.33 30.44 9.48
N MET A 61 -23.30 30.61 8.64
CA MET A 61 -23.07 31.86 7.90
C MET A 61 -24.04 32.03 6.72
N PHE A 62 -24.50 30.93 6.12
CA PHE A 62 -25.42 30.97 4.97
C PHE A 62 -26.76 31.64 5.28
N VAL A 63 -27.23 31.56 6.53
CA VAL A 63 -28.45 32.24 6.97
C VAL A 63 -28.29 33.76 6.91
N ASN A 64 -27.12 34.28 7.27
CA ASN A 64 -26.88 35.71 7.38
C ASN A 64 -26.49 36.35 6.03
N GLU A 65 -25.80 35.60 5.17
CA GLU A 65 -25.23 36.14 3.92
C GLU A 65 -26.07 35.81 2.68
N ASP A 66 -26.77 34.67 2.67
CA ASP A 66 -27.37 34.13 1.45
C ASP A 66 -28.89 33.91 1.51
N GLY A 67 -29.53 34.15 2.66
CA GLY A 67 -31.00 34.19 2.79
C GLY A 67 -31.69 32.82 2.84
N PHE A 68 -30.96 31.75 3.08
CA PHE A 68 -31.52 30.40 3.25
C PHE A 68 -30.94 29.68 4.47
N VAL A 69 -31.69 28.70 4.97
CA VAL A 69 -31.36 27.95 6.17
C VAL A 69 -30.89 26.55 5.80
N VAL A 70 -29.74 26.16 6.35
CA VAL A 70 -29.22 24.79 6.27
C VAL A 70 -29.11 24.23 7.67
N VAL A 71 -29.84 23.13 7.92
CA VAL A 71 -29.79 22.41 9.19
C VAL A 71 -29.15 21.06 8.95
N LEU A 72 -28.04 20.81 9.64
CA LEU A 72 -27.43 19.48 9.71
C LEU A 72 -28.34 18.58 10.57
N GLN A 73 -28.78 17.46 10.00
CA GLN A 73 -29.63 16.52 10.73
C GLN A 73 -28.78 15.65 11.66
N GLU A 74 -28.88 15.91 12.97
CA GLU A 74 -28.21 15.12 14.02
C GLU A 74 -29.09 13.93 14.44
N ASP A 75 -28.47 12.82 14.88
CA ASP A 75 -29.18 11.56 15.16
C ASP A 75 -30.26 11.69 16.26
N ASP A 76 -30.13 12.68 17.15
CA ASP A 76 -31.08 12.96 18.24
C ASP A 76 -32.34 13.73 17.79
N MET A 77 -32.34 14.33 16.60
CA MET A 77 -33.51 15.04 16.05
C MET A 77 -34.65 14.10 15.63
N LEU A 78 -34.40 12.78 15.58
CA LEU A 78 -35.37 11.74 15.15
C LEU A 78 -36.12 11.06 16.31
N LYS A 79 -35.84 11.42 17.57
CA LYS A 79 -36.55 10.83 18.72
C LYS A 79 -37.85 11.62 18.94
N GLU A 80 -38.99 11.15 18.43
CA GLU A 80 -40.31 11.65 18.86
C GLU A 80 -40.80 10.90 20.11
N GLU A 81 -41.46 11.60 21.03
CA GLU A 81 -42.21 10.96 22.11
C GLU A 81 -43.48 10.32 21.51
N ASN A 82 -43.86 9.16 22.07
CA ASN A 82 -45.18 8.59 21.87
C ASN A 82 -46.24 9.57 22.41
N ASP A 83 -46.67 10.52 21.59
CA ASP A 83 -47.88 11.27 21.87
C ASP A 83 -49.08 10.35 21.61
N ASP A 84 -49.76 10.01 22.71
CA ASP A 84 -50.94 9.17 22.81
C ASP A 84 -52.13 9.84 22.09
N PHE A 85 -52.13 9.86 20.76
CA PHE A 85 -53.28 10.21 19.94
C PHE A 85 -54.01 8.93 19.51
N SER A 86 -55.06 8.60 20.28
CA SER A 86 -56.17 7.67 19.97
C SER A 86 -55.84 6.50 19.04
N GLN A 87 -55.52 5.34 19.63
CA GLN A 87 -55.58 4.04 18.96
C GLN A 87 -56.90 3.87 18.20
N GLY A 88 -56.81 3.69 16.87
CA GLY A 88 -57.89 3.08 16.11
C GLY A 88 -58.05 1.62 16.56
N GLN A 89 -59.19 1.31 17.20
CA GLN A 89 -59.59 -0.05 17.61
C GLN A 89 -59.94 -0.93 16.40
N GLY A 90 -58.96 -1.20 15.53
CA GLY A 90 -59.18 -2.04 14.34
C GLY A 90 -59.23 -3.54 14.65
N GLY A 91 -58.57 -4.01 15.71
CA GLY A 91 -58.54 -5.43 16.12
C GLY A 91 -58.13 -6.44 15.03
N ALA A 92 -57.70 -5.96 13.86
CA ALA A 92 -57.49 -6.76 12.68
C ALA A 92 -56.17 -7.52 12.80
N ASN A 93 -56.18 -8.78 12.32
CA ASN A 93 -54.98 -9.60 12.31
C ASN A 93 -53.87 -8.88 11.50
N PRO A 94 -52.66 -8.68 12.07
CA PRO A 94 -51.51 -8.06 11.39
C PRO A 94 -51.22 -8.60 9.99
N ALA A 95 -51.39 -9.90 9.78
CA ALA A 95 -51.16 -10.53 8.49
C ALA A 95 -52.19 -10.08 7.43
N ASN A 96 -53.45 -9.85 7.84
CA ASN A 96 -54.50 -9.37 6.93
C ASN A 96 -54.29 -7.90 6.55
N VAL A 97 -53.81 -7.08 7.50
CA VAL A 97 -53.47 -5.68 7.25
C VAL A 97 -52.29 -5.59 6.28
N ALA A 98 -51.25 -6.40 6.51
CA ALA A 98 -50.13 -6.51 5.59
C ALA A 98 -50.56 -6.93 4.17
N ASP A 99 -51.43 -7.92 4.07
CA ASP A 99 -51.93 -8.42 2.78
C ASP A 99 -52.74 -7.35 2.03
N ALA A 100 -53.61 -6.62 2.73
CA ALA A 100 -54.40 -5.53 2.17
C ALA A 100 -53.53 -4.36 1.67
N MET A 101 -52.53 -3.95 2.44
CA MET A 101 -51.60 -2.88 2.06
C MET A 101 -50.79 -3.24 0.81
N ILE A 102 -50.32 -4.48 0.71
CA ILE A 102 -49.59 -4.97 -0.47
C ILE A 102 -50.54 -5.10 -1.67
N ASN A 103 -51.76 -5.62 -1.47
CA ASN A 103 -52.78 -5.72 -2.54
C ASN A 103 -53.13 -4.35 -3.12
N ALA A 104 -53.26 -3.31 -2.29
CA ALA A 104 -53.54 -1.95 -2.76
C ALA A 104 -52.44 -1.41 -3.70
N VAL A 105 -51.17 -1.72 -3.41
CA VAL A 105 -50.05 -1.35 -4.29
C VAL A 105 -50.07 -2.17 -5.58
N ILE A 106 -50.38 -3.47 -5.51
CA ILE A 106 -50.51 -4.31 -6.70
C ILE A 106 -51.67 -3.83 -7.58
N GLU A 107 -52.83 -3.54 -7.00
CA GLU A 107 -53.98 -2.99 -7.72
C GLU A 107 -53.64 -1.63 -8.35
N PHE A 108 -52.93 -0.76 -7.65
CA PHE A 108 -52.45 0.50 -8.19
C PHE A 108 -51.56 0.29 -9.43
N VAL A 109 -50.62 -0.66 -9.36
CA VAL A 109 -49.71 -0.97 -10.47
C VAL A 109 -50.45 -1.58 -11.66
N ILE A 110 -51.35 -2.54 -11.42
CA ILE A 110 -52.14 -3.20 -12.48
C ILE A 110 -53.09 -2.20 -13.15
N LYS A 111 -53.71 -1.31 -12.38
CA LYS A 111 -54.76 -0.41 -12.88
C LYS A 111 -54.19 0.84 -13.56
N ASN A 112 -53.04 1.34 -13.12
CA ASN A 112 -52.51 2.63 -13.56
C ASN A 112 -51.21 2.55 -14.37
N GLU A 113 -50.62 1.36 -14.52
CA GLU A 113 -49.36 1.10 -15.23
C GLU A 113 -48.31 2.23 -15.10
N PRO A 114 -47.91 2.59 -13.86
CA PRO A 114 -47.17 3.82 -13.61
C PRO A 114 -45.74 3.76 -14.18
N VAL A 115 -45.40 4.67 -15.09
CA VAL A 115 -44.11 4.70 -15.81
C VAL A 115 -42.95 5.28 -14.97
N HIS A 116 -43.26 5.98 -13.86
CA HIS A 116 -42.28 6.74 -13.07
C HIS A 116 -42.12 6.28 -11.61
N VAL A 117 -43.00 5.44 -11.09
CA VAL A 117 -42.92 4.94 -9.70
C VAL A 117 -41.97 3.74 -9.65
N LYS A 118 -40.80 3.92 -9.04
CA LYS A 118 -39.74 2.89 -8.97
C LYS A 118 -39.65 2.17 -7.62
N SER A 119 -40.17 2.77 -6.56
CA SER A 119 -40.15 2.24 -5.19
C SER A 119 -41.37 2.70 -4.41
N VAL A 120 -41.92 1.81 -3.59
CA VAL A 120 -42.99 2.11 -2.63
C VAL A 120 -42.50 1.64 -1.26
N GLU A 121 -42.51 2.54 -0.29
CA GLU A 121 -42.07 2.28 1.08
C GLU A 121 -43.28 2.16 2.00
N PHE A 122 -43.29 1.12 2.83
CA PHE A 122 -44.33 0.90 3.82
C PHE A 122 -43.78 1.23 5.21
N ILE A 123 -44.41 2.19 5.87
CA ILE A 123 -44.08 2.56 7.24
C ILE A 123 -44.98 1.77 8.18
N ILE A 124 -44.37 0.92 9.02
CA ILE A 124 -45.08 0.07 9.98
C ILE A 124 -44.89 0.67 11.38
N PHE A 125 -45.97 1.19 11.95
CA PHE A 125 -45.95 1.85 13.25
C PHE A 125 -45.97 0.88 14.44
N GLN A 126 -46.42 -0.37 14.23
CA GLN A 126 -46.48 -1.39 15.27
C GLN A 126 -45.38 -2.44 15.06
N THR A 127 -44.40 -2.47 15.97
CA THR A 127 -43.24 -3.38 15.89
C THR A 127 -43.65 -4.85 15.85
N SER A 128 -44.76 -5.22 16.50
CA SER A 128 -45.31 -6.58 16.46
C SER A 128 -45.76 -7.01 15.07
N MET A 129 -46.08 -6.08 14.17
CA MET A 129 -46.52 -6.37 12.80
C MET A 129 -45.38 -6.56 11.80
N LEU A 130 -44.14 -6.17 12.16
CA LEU A 130 -42.99 -6.21 11.24
C LEU A 130 -42.73 -7.62 10.69
N ASN A 131 -42.80 -8.64 11.55
CA ASN A 131 -42.53 -10.02 11.15
C ASN A 131 -43.58 -10.56 10.19
N ASP A 132 -44.87 -10.33 10.47
CA ASP A 132 -45.97 -10.75 9.60
C ASP A 132 -45.94 -10.03 8.25
N PHE A 133 -45.56 -8.75 8.24
CA PHE A 133 -45.44 -7.96 7.02
C PHE A 133 -44.26 -8.42 6.15
N HIS A 134 -43.12 -8.69 6.78
CA HIS A 134 -41.93 -9.23 6.10
C HIS A 134 -42.18 -10.63 5.54
N GLU A 135 -42.85 -11.52 6.27
CA GLU A 135 -43.24 -12.84 5.76
C GLU A 135 -44.20 -12.77 4.57
N ASN A 136 -45.20 -11.89 4.62
CA ASN A 136 -46.16 -11.73 3.51
C ASN A 136 -45.50 -11.16 2.25
N MET A 137 -44.58 -10.20 2.40
CA MET A 137 -43.73 -9.72 1.31
C MET A 137 -42.95 -10.88 0.67
N LEU A 138 -42.24 -11.69 1.47
CA LEU A 138 -41.42 -12.81 0.98
C LEU A 138 -42.22 -13.91 0.29
N LYS A 139 -43.40 -14.28 0.81
CA LYS A 139 -44.29 -15.28 0.20
C LYS A 139 -44.70 -14.89 -1.23
N ARG A 140 -44.82 -13.59 -1.51
CA ARG A 140 -45.19 -13.06 -2.83
C ARG A 140 -43.99 -12.93 -3.79
N THR A 141 -42.77 -12.73 -3.28
CA THR A 141 -41.54 -12.71 -4.08
C THR A 141 -41.15 -14.08 -4.65
N MET A 142 -41.48 -15.17 -3.95
CA MET A 142 -41.11 -16.55 -4.33
C MET A 142 -41.91 -17.11 -5.50
N LYS A 143 -43.08 -16.54 -5.86
CA LYS A 143 -43.86 -16.98 -7.02
C LYS A 143 -43.33 -16.48 -8.37
N SER A 144 -42.29 -15.64 -8.41
CA SER A 144 -41.84 -14.92 -9.62
C SER A 144 -40.42 -15.28 -10.13
N LYS A 145 -39.73 -16.30 -9.61
CA LYS A 145 -38.33 -16.60 -10.01
C LYS A 145 -38.13 -17.99 -10.63
N THR A 146 -38.46 -18.12 -11.91
CA THR A 146 -37.79 -19.06 -12.83
C THR A 146 -37.03 -18.25 -13.89
N GLY A 147 -35.80 -17.85 -13.55
CA GLY A 147 -34.91 -17.15 -14.48
C GLY A 147 -33.46 -17.20 -14.00
N LYS A 148 -32.68 -18.12 -14.57
CA LYS A 148 -31.23 -18.28 -14.34
C LYS A 148 -30.48 -17.04 -14.83
N ILE A 149 -29.51 -16.54 -14.05
CA ILE A 149 -28.46 -15.63 -14.56
C ILE A 149 -27.09 -16.12 -14.10
N ASN A 150 -26.21 -16.33 -15.08
CA ASN A 150 -24.83 -16.78 -14.97
C ASN A 150 -23.89 -15.69 -14.42
N ARG A 151 -22.86 -16.16 -13.69
CA ARG A 151 -21.73 -15.37 -13.17
C ARG A 151 -20.77 -14.94 -14.31
N THR A 152 -20.25 -13.72 -14.26
CA THR A 152 -18.82 -13.35 -14.21
C THR A 152 -18.60 -11.86 -14.53
N LYS A 153 -17.99 -11.10 -13.59
CA LYS A 153 -17.10 -9.93 -13.80
C LYS A 153 -16.53 -9.46 -12.45
N GLY A 154 -15.30 -8.96 -12.47
CA GLY A 154 -14.41 -8.75 -11.31
C GLY A 154 -15.04 -7.98 -10.14
N LYS A 155 -14.86 -8.52 -8.93
CA LYS A 155 -15.33 -7.93 -7.67
C LYS A 155 -14.53 -6.67 -7.36
N LYS A 156 -15.19 -5.51 -7.46
CA LYS A 156 -14.77 -4.28 -6.79
C LYS A 156 -15.06 -4.49 -5.30
N ILE A 157 -14.02 -4.54 -4.47
CA ILE A 157 -14.20 -4.70 -3.02
C ILE A 157 -14.30 -3.30 -2.44
N LEU A 158 -15.51 -2.93 -2.04
CA LEU A 158 -15.78 -1.80 -1.14
C LEU A 158 -15.81 -2.38 0.27
N PHE A 159 -15.08 -1.80 1.22
CA PHE A 159 -14.94 -2.43 2.54
C PHE A 159 -16.07 -2.07 3.52
N ASP A 160 -16.89 -1.03 3.26
CA ASP A 160 -18.19 -0.78 3.89
C ASP A 160 -19.04 0.31 3.17
N GLU A 161 -20.34 0.41 3.50
CA GLU A 161 -21.20 1.54 3.08
C GLU A 161 -20.87 2.80 3.89
N ILE A 162 -20.57 3.91 3.19
CA ILE A 162 -20.25 5.20 3.80
C ILE A 162 -21.50 5.77 4.48
N GLU A 163 -21.37 6.14 5.76
CA GLU A 163 -22.43 6.80 6.51
C GLU A 163 -22.80 8.14 5.86
N PRO A 164 -24.08 8.35 5.46
CA PRO A 164 -24.51 9.58 4.83
C PRO A 164 -24.60 10.72 5.85
N VAL A 165 -24.32 11.94 5.40
CA VAL A 165 -24.72 13.16 6.09
C VAL A 165 -25.94 13.77 5.41
N MET A 166 -26.92 14.19 6.19
CA MET A 166 -28.19 14.73 5.72
C MET A 166 -28.35 16.19 6.13
N PHE A 167 -28.80 17.01 5.20
CA PHE A 167 -29.10 18.43 5.43
C PHE A 167 -30.55 18.70 5.08
N GLN A 168 -31.25 19.37 6.00
CA GLN A 168 -32.54 19.98 5.73
C GLN A 168 -32.29 21.39 5.21
N LEU A 169 -32.78 21.68 4.01
CA LEU A 169 -32.63 22.95 3.32
C LEU A 169 -33.98 23.69 3.35
N CYS A 170 -33.95 25.00 3.58
CA CYS A 170 -35.14 25.84 3.55
C CYS A 170 -34.82 27.22 2.96
N GLY A 171 -35.63 27.71 2.03
CA GLY A 171 -35.45 29.03 1.41
C GLY A 171 -36.75 29.59 0.81
N GLU A 172 -36.71 30.86 0.38
CA GLU A 172 -37.89 31.54 -0.20
C GLU A 172 -38.13 31.16 -1.66
N THR A 173 -37.10 30.66 -2.35
CA THR A 173 -37.19 30.24 -3.75
C THR A 173 -36.48 28.90 -4.01
N PRO A 174 -36.84 28.18 -5.09
CA PRO A 174 -36.10 26.99 -5.52
C PRO A 174 -34.63 27.27 -5.90
N ALA A 175 -34.31 28.51 -6.28
CA ALA A 175 -32.94 28.93 -6.58
C ALA A 175 -32.07 28.95 -5.31
N ASP A 176 -32.66 29.30 -4.17
CA ASP A 176 -31.98 29.31 -2.88
C ASP A 176 -31.58 27.90 -2.45
N LEU A 177 -32.48 26.91 -2.62
CA LEU A 177 -32.18 25.50 -2.38
C LEU A 177 -31.04 24.98 -3.28
N SER A 178 -31.06 25.38 -4.56
CA SER A 178 -30.02 25.01 -5.51
C SER A 178 -28.66 25.62 -5.14
N LYS A 179 -28.66 26.89 -4.71
CA LYS A 179 -27.47 27.60 -4.24
C LYS A 179 -26.91 26.98 -2.95
N ALA A 180 -27.78 26.66 -1.99
CA ALA A 180 -27.42 25.97 -0.75
C ALA A 180 -26.76 24.61 -1.04
N SER A 181 -27.37 23.80 -1.90
CA SER A 181 -26.83 22.50 -2.30
C SER A 181 -25.47 22.63 -2.99
N ALA A 182 -25.30 23.62 -3.88
CA ALA A 182 -24.03 23.89 -4.54
C ALA A 182 -22.92 24.30 -3.56
N LEU A 183 -23.22 25.16 -2.59
CA LEU A 183 -22.26 25.62 -1.58
C LEU A 183 -21.83 24.48 -0.65
N ILE A 184 -22.76 23.68 -0.14
CA ILE A 184 -22.44 22.51 0.70
C ILE A 184 -21.57 21.51 -0.08
N ASN A 185 -21.89 21.26 -1.35
CA ASN A 185 -21.08 20.40 -2.22
C ASN A 185 -19.69 21.00 -2.49
N SER A 186 -19.57 22.32 -2.60
CA SER A 186 -18.28 23.01 -2.78
C SER A 186 -17.38 22.83 -1.57
N LEU A 187 -17.90 23.08 -0.35
CA LEU A 187 -17.15 22.96 0.91
C LEU A 187 -16.52 21.58 1.04
N ILE A 188 -17.31 20.52 0.83
CA ILE A 188 -16.80 19.16 0.96
C ILE A 188 -15.79 18.81 -0.14
N ASN A 189 -15.97 19.32 -1.37
CA ASN A 189 -15.06 19.06 -2.49
C ASN A 189 -13.71 19.75 -2.33
N GLN A 190 -13.66 20.93 -1.67
CA GLN A 190 -12.42 21.64 -1.40
C GLN A 190 -11.53 20.87 -0.42
N GLU A 191 -12.13 20.22 0.58
CA GLU A 191 -11.41 19.49 1.62
C GLU A 191 -11.10 18.03 1.26
N HIS A 192 -11.76 17.51 0.22
CA HIS A 192 -11.59 16.13 -0.24
C HIS A 192 -10.51 15.99 -1.31
N ILE A 193 -9.67 14.96 -1.16
CA ILE A 193 -8.70 14.57 -2.17
C ILE A 193 -8.90 13.12 -2.60
N ASN A 194 -8.35 12.81 -3.77
CA ASN A 194 -8.26 11.45 -4.29
C ASN A 194 -6.81 11.14 -4.63
N ILE A 195 -6.23 10.12 -3.98
CA ILE A 195 -4.87 9.65 -4.27
C ILE A 195 -4.95 8.24 -4.86
N THR A 196 -4.23 7.98 -5.94
CA THR A 196 -4.08 6.62 -6.50
C THR A 196 -2.65 6.15 -6.35
N ILE A 197 -2.47 5.03 -5.64
CA ILE A 197 -1.18 4.36 -5.45
C ILE A 197 -1.06 3.26 -6.50
N HIS A 198 0.04 3.29 -7.24
CA HIS A 198 0.43 2.30 -8.24
C HIS A 198 1.64 1.55 -7.73
N ASP A 199 1.49 0.25 -7.42
CA ASP A 199 2.61 -0.56 -6.96
C ASP A 199 2.39 -2.06 -7.25
N PRO A 200 3.37 -2.76 -7.87
CA PRO A 200 3.29 -4.20 -8.11
C PRO A 200 3.09 -5.06 -6.86
N ALA A 201 3.62 -4.62 -5.71
CA ALA A 201 3.50 -5.35 -4.46
C ALA A 201 2.05 -5.50 -4.01
N ILE A 202 1.15 -4.60 -4.43
CA ILE A 202 -0.29 -4.67 -4.14
C ILE A 202 -0.91 -5.98 -4.64
N ALA A 203 -0.39 -6.57 -5.73
CA ALA A 203 -0.85 -7.85 -6.23
C ALA A 203 -0.59 -9.03 -5.27
N HIS A 204 0.31 -8.86 -4.30
CA HIS A 204 0.76 -9.88 -3.37
C HIS A 204 0.26 -9.65 -1.94
N PHE A 205 -0.67 -8.70 -1.74
CA PHE A 205 -1.28 -8.43 -0.44
C PHE A 205 -2.02 -9.68 0.06
N THR A 206 -1.75 -10.04 1.31
CA THR A 206 -2.40 -11.19 1.94
C THR A 206 -3.78 -10.80 2.46
N LYS A 207 -4.55 -11.79 2.94
CA LYS A 207 -5.85 -11.54 3.56
C LYS A 207 -5.71 -10.62 4.78
N GLU A 208 -4.67 -10.81 5.57
CA GLU A 208 -4.35 -9.99 6.75
C GLU A 208 -4.05 -8.54 6.35
N ASP A 209 -3.34 -8.32 5.23
CA ASP A 209 -3.07 -6.97 4.72
C ASP A 209 -4.37 -6.28 4.28
N LEU A 210 -5.30 -7.01 3.64
CA LEU A 210 -6.63 -6.49 3.29
C LEU A 210 -7.49 -6.18 4.52
N GLU A 211 -7.44 -7.02 5.56
CA GLU A 211 -8.12 -6.80 6.84
C GLU A 211 -7.58 -5.55 7.56
N MET A 212 -6.26 -5.33 7.54
CA MET A 212 -5.64 -4.10 8.06
C MET A 212 -6.14 -2.85 7.33
N MET A 213 -6.29 -2.91 6.00
CA MET A 213 -6.85 -1.80 5.23
C MET A 213 -8.33 -1.56 5.55
N SER A 214 -9.14 -2.61 5.70
CA SER A 214 -10.55 -2.46 6.11
C SER A 214 -10.68 -1.79 7.49
N LYS A 215 -9.83 -2.17 8.45
CA LYS A 215 -9.79 -1.51 9.76
C LYS A 215 -9.41 -0.04 9.64
N MET A 216 -8.42 0.27 8.80
CA MET A 216 -7.96 1.64 8.54
C MET A 216 -9.05 2.49 7.88
N GLU A 217 -9.85 1.92 6.97
CA GLU A 217 -10.98 2.59 6.33
C GLU A 217 -11.97 3.13 7.38
N LYS A 218 -12.30 2.30 8.38
CA LYS A 218 -13.18 2.66 9.50
C LYS A 218 -12.57 3.69 10.44
N GLU A 219 -11.31 3.47 10.81
CA GLU A 219 -10.59 4.32 11.77
C GLU A 219 -10.38 5.73 11.22
N LEU A 220 -9.97 5.84 9.95
CA LEU A 220 -9.63 7.12 9.32
C LEU A 220 -10.79 7.73 8.53
N LYS A 221 -11.96 7.06 8.47
CA LYS A 221 -13.13 7.52 7.72
C LYS A 221 -12.81 7.89 6.27
N VAL A 222 -11.90 7.14 5.66
CA VAL A 222 -11.54 7.25 4.24
C VAL A 222 -12.29 6.20 3.45
N SER A 223 -12.25 6.26 2.13
CA SER A 223 -12.65 5.17 1.24
C SER A 223 -11.42 4.54 0.62
N VAL A 224 -11.24 3.23 0.79
CA VAL A 224 -10.12 2.48 0.21
C VAL A 224 -10.66 1.60 -0.91
N ILE A 225 -10.35 1.94 -2.15
CA ILE A 225 -10.82 1.22 -3.32
C ILE A 225 -9.67 0.45 -3.94
N THR A 226 -9.69 -0.87 -3.80
CA THR A 226 -8.78 -1.76 -4.51
C THR A 226 -9.29 -2.00 -5.93
N GLY A 227 -8.37 -2.08 -6.88
CA GLY A 227 -8.73 -2.33 -8.27
C GLY A 227 -7.55 -2.70 -9.13
N LYS A 228 -7.81 -2.79 -10.44
CA LYS A 228 -6.78 -2.92 -11.46
C LYS A 228 -6.94 -1.79 -12.47
N LYS A 229 -5.83 -1.16 -12.84
CA LYS A 229 -5.79 -0.21 -13.96
C LYS A 229 -4.85 -0.77 -15.02
N GLY A 230 -5.42 -1.51 -15.97
CA GLY A 230 -4.63 -2.38 -16.85
C GLY A 230 -4.14 -3.60 -16.09
N GLN A 231 -2.82 -3.79 -16.03
CA GLN A 231 -2.14 -4.87 -15.31
C GLN A 231 -1.85 -4.55 -13.85
N ASP A 232 -1.71 -3.25 -13.55
CA ASP A 232 -1.25 -2.81 -12.25
C ASP A 232 -2.37 -2.92 -11.24
N SER A 233 -2.08 -3.59 -10.13
CA SER A 233 -2.90 -3.50 -8.94
C SER A 233 -2.78 -2.08 -8.40
N VAL A 234 -3.93 -1.44 -8.14
CA VAL A 234 -4.00 -0.06 -7.69
C VAL A 234 -4.86 0.04 -6.44
N ILE A 235 -4.52 1.00 -5.60
CA ILE A 235 -5.36 1.40 -4.48
C ILE A 235 -5.69 2.88 -4.65
N THR A 236 -6.98 3.21 -4.66
CA THR A 236 -7.45 4.60 -4.67
C THR A 236 -8.02 4.96 -3.32
N LEU A 237 -7.47 6.01 -2.72
CA LEU A 237 -7.91 6.59 -1.47
C LEU A 237 -8.75 7.83 -1.75
N LYS A 238 -9.87 7.98 -1.05
CA LYS A 238 -10.73 9.15 -1.12
C LYS A 238 -11.18 9.58 0.27
N GLY A 239 -11.28 10.88 0.51
CA GLY A 239 -11.72 11.43 1.80
C GLY A 239 -11.05 12.76 2.08
N LEU A 240 -11.15 13.22 3.32
CA LEU A 240 -10.51 14.46 3.76
C LEU A 240 -8.98 14.36 3.69
N THR A 241 -8.34 15.47 3.30
CA THR A 241 -6.90 15.57 3.02
C THR A 241 -6.00 14.90 4.06
N GLY A 242 -6.11 15.26 5.34
CA GLY A 242 -5.24 14.74 6.40
C GLY A 242 -5.39 13.23 6.64
N PHE A 243 -6.61 12.72 6.61
CA PHE A 243 -6.87 11.29 6.79
C PHE A 243 -6.43 10.47 5.58
N VAL A 244 -6.61 10.98 4.36
CA VAL A 244 -6.12 10.33 3.14
C VAL A 244 -4.59 10.25 3.13
N GLN A 245 -3.87 11.30 3.52
CA GLN A 245 -2.40 11.27 3.62
C GLN A 245 -1.93 10.25 4.67
N THR A 246 -2.60 10.19 5.82
CA THR A 246 -2.29 9.19 6.86
C THR A 246 -2.52 7.77 6.35
N ALA A 247 -3.64 7.53 5.66
CA ALA A 247 -3.96 6.25 5.05
C ALA A 247 -2.93 5.86 3.97
N GLU A 248 -2.52 6.82 3.13
CA GLU A 248 -1.49 6.62 2.11
C GLU A 248 -0.18 6.14 2.73
N SER A 249 0.28 6.81 3.80
CA SER A 249 1.50 6.42 4.51
C SER A 249 1.43 5.00 5.05
N ARG A 250 0.32 4.63 5.72
CA ARG A 250 0.14 3.27 6.26
C ARG A 250 0.11 2.22 5.16
N ILE A 251 -0.51 2.49 4.02
CA ILE A 251 -0.52 1.58 2.87
C ILE A 251 0.89 1.42 2.28
N ARG A 252 1.67 2.50 2.20
CA ARG A 252 3.08 2.42 1.78
C ARG A 252 3.92 1.54 2.73
N ASP A 253 3.63 1.54 4.02
CA ASP A 253 4.28 0.62 4.97
C ASP A 253 3.92 -0.85 4.72
N ILE A 254 2.66 -1.13 4.38
CA ILE A 254 2.23 -2.48 3.98
C ILE A 254 2.96 -2.91 2.70
N ILE A 255 3.05 -2.04 1.68
CA ILE A 255 3.82 -2.28 0.45
C ILE A 255 5.27 -2.67 0.79
N ARG A 256 5.96 -1.84 1.58
CA ARG A 256 7.36 -2.10 2.00
C ARG A 256 7.51 -3.43 2.76
N LYS A 257 6.53 -3.81 3.58
CA LYS A 257 6.49 -5.11 4.26
C LYS A 257 6.39 -6.24 3.24
N VAL A 258 5.48 -6.15 2.28
CA VAL A 258 5.29 -7.16 1.23
C VAL A 258 6.55 -7.32 0.37
N GLU A 259 7.15 -6.21 -0.07
CA GLU A 259 8.41 -6.24 -0.82
C GLU A 259 9.55 -6.91 -0.04
N ARG A 260 9.69 -6.59 1.25
CA ARG A 260 10.68 -7.25 2.12
C ARG A 260 10.42 -8.75 2.23
N ASN A 261 9.17 -9.17 2.33
CA ASN A 261 8.81 -10.59 2.40
C ASN A 261 9.13 -11.33 1.10
N GLU A 262 8.84 -10.73 -0.06
CA GLU A 262 9.20 -11.31 -1.36
C GLU A 262 10.72 -11.38 -1.54
N HIS A 263 11.44 -10.32 -1.17
CA HIS A 263 12.90 -10.35 -1.18
C HIS A 263 13.46 -11.45 -0.28
N ARG A 264 12.89 -11.61 0.92
CA ARG A 264 13.27 -12.67 1.85
C ARG A 264 13.01 -14.07 1.29
N LYS A 265 11.89 -14.29 0.59
CA LYS A 265 11.61 -15.58 -0.08
C LYS A 265 12.69 -15.91 -1.10
N ILE A 266 13.09 -14.93 -1.89
CA ILE A 266 14.18 -15.10 -2.88
C ILE A 266 15.47 -15.44 -2.15
N LEU A 267 15.90 -14.64 -1.17
CA LEU A 267 17.13 -14.91 -0.41
C LEU A 267 17.12 -16.27 0.29
N ALA A 268 15.97 -16.68 0.84
CA ALA A 268 15.80 -17.97 1.49
C ALA A 268 15.98 -19.13 0.51
N ALA A 269 15.33 -19.06 -0.66
CA ALA A 269 15.47 -20.06 -1.71
C ALA A 269 16.91 -20.15 -2.22
N LEU A 270 17.57 -18.99 -2.44
CA LEU A 270 18.96 -18.92 -2.84
C LEU A 270 19.88 -19.55 -1.78
N THR A 271 19.68 -19.21 -0.51
CA THR A 271 20.50 -19.71 0.59
C THR A 271 20.37 -21.22 0.74
N SER A 272 19.15 -21.76 0.66
CA SER A 272 18.89 -23.20 0.71
C SER A 272 19.49 -23.99 -0.46
N SER A 273 19.85 -23.33 -1.57
CA SER A 273 20.54 -24.01 -2.69
C SER A 273 22.04 -24.24 -2.44
N ILE A 274 22.65 -23.54 -1.49
CA ILE A 274 24.11 -23.57 -1.26
C ILE A 274 24.50 -24.03 0.15
N VAL A 275 23.63 -23.83 1.13
CA VAL A 275 23.88 -24.15 2.54
C VAL A 275 22.61 -24.73 3.16
N GLU A 276 22.80 -25.78 3.94
CA GLU A 276 21.74 -26.39 4.75
C GLU A 276 22.14 -26.40 6.23
N TRP A 277 21.41 -25.63 7.04
CA TRP A 277 21.41 -25.72 8.48
C TRP A 277 20.48 -26.84 8.93
N GLN A 278 20.94 -27.60 9.91
CA GLN A 278 20.26 -28.75 10.47
C GLN A 278 20.29 -28.70 12.00
N TYR A 279 19.31 -29.34 12.65
CA TYR A 279 19.28 -29.55 14.09
C TYR A 279 19.23 -31.03 14.43
N LYS A 280 19.84 -31.40 15.55
CA LYS A 280 19.82 -32.77 16.05
C LYS A 280 18.45 -33.12 16.63
N SER A 281 17.81 -34.13 16.07
CA SER A 281 16.51 -34.67 16.49
C SER A 281 16.68 -36.18 16.73
N GLY A 282 16.90 -36.56 17.99
CA GLY A 282 17.26 -37.94 18.35
C GLY A 282 18.66 -38.29 17.85
N HIS A 283 18.78 -39.34 17.04
CA HIS A 283 20.05 -39.77 16.44
C HIS A 283 20.36 -39.12 15.09
N ASN A 284 19.38 -38.44 14.48
CA ASN A 284 19.50 -37.87 13.13
C ASN A 284 19.57 -36.35 13.17
N PHE A 285 20.04 -35.76 12.07
CA PHE A 285 19.93 -34.34 11.80
C PHE A 285 18.74 -34.09 10.88
N LYS A 286 17.92 -33.09 11.21
CA LYS A 286 16.81 -32.61 10.37
C LYS A 286 17.13 -31.23 9.86
N ALA A 287 16.87 -30.99 8.57
CA ALA A 287 17.02 -29.67 7.97
C ALA A 287 15.98 -28.68 8.50
N PHE A 288 16.36 -27.41 8.57
CA PHE A 288 15.42 -26.32 8.80
C PHE A 288 14.63 -25.99 7.53
N ASP A 289 13.48 -25.31 7.70
CA ASP A 289 12.79 -24.68 6.58
C ASP A 289 13.66 -23.58 5.95
N ILE A 290 13.34 -23.20 4.71
CA ILE A 290 14.16 -22.26 3.93
C ILE A 290 14.36 -20.90 4.62
N PHE A 291 13.38 -20.42 5.42
CA PHE A 291 13.47 -19.13 6.08
C PHE A 291 14.35 -19.21 7.32
N THR A 292 14.14 -20.22 8.17
CA THR A 292 15.00 -20.42 9.35
C THR A 292 16.44 -20.72 8.91
N ASN A 293 16.63 -21.47 7.82
CA ASN A 293 17.94 -21.69 7.20
C ASN A 293 18.60 -20.37 6.76
N CYS A 294 17.83 -19.49 6.12
CA CYS A 294 18.30 -18.16 5.71
C CYS A 294 18.73 -17.31 6.90
N ASP A 295 17.91 -17.25 7.96
CA ASP A 295 18.17 -16.45 9.15
C ASP A 295 19.43 -16.94 9.89
N LEU A 296 19.60 -18.26 10.01
CA LEU A 296 20.79 -18.87 10.61
C LEU A 296 22.05 -18.57 9.81
N GLU A 297 21.97 -18.61 8.48
CA GLU A 297 23.10 -18.30 7.60
C GLU A 297 23.47 -16.81 7.64
N GLU A 298 22.48 -15.91 7.67
CA GLU A 298 22.71 -14.48 7.85
C GLU A 298 23.38 -14.20 9.20
N ALA A 299 22.87 -14.79 10.29
CA ALA A 299 23.45 -14.65 11.62
C ALA A 299 24.89 -15.18 11.70
N PHE A 300 25.19 -16.27 10.97
CA PHE A 300 26.54 -16.82 10.85
C PHE A 300 27.49 -15.85 10.14
N LYS A 301 27.04 -15.23 9.04
CA LYS A 301 27.82 -14.24 8.28
C LYS A 301 28.09 -12.97 9.09
N LEU A 302 27.08 -12.48 9.81
CA LEU A 302 27.19 -11.29 10.65
C LEU A 302 27.92 -11.53 11.97
N GLN A 303 28.31 -12.78 12.26
CA GLN A 303 28.92 -13.19 13.53
C GLN A 303 28.06 -12.81 14.75
N THR A 304 26.74 -12.84 14.58
CA THR A 304 25.81 -12.55 15.66
C THR A 304 25.92 -13.64 16.73
N THR A 305 25.93 -13.23 18.00
CA THR A 305 26.13 -14.14 19.14
C THR A 305 24.94 -15.08 19.38
N SER A 306 23.71 -14.65 19.07
CA SER A 306 22.54 -15.50 19.22
C SER A 306 21.36 -15.12 18.33
N VAL A 307 20.63 -16.09 17.78
CA VAL A 307 19.40 -15.87 17.00
C VAL A 307 18.25 -16.73 17.52
N GLN A 308 17.02 -16.21 17.51
CA GLN A 308 15.86 -17.00 17.88
C GLN A 308 15.40 -17.89 16.73
N ILE A 309 15.28 -19.19 16.99
CA ILE A 309 14.80 -20.17 16.00
C ILE A 309 13.68 -21.01 16.58
N ARG A 310 12.89 -21.64 15.70
CA ARG A 310 11.83 -22.55 16.09
C ARG A 310 12.21 -23.99 15.74
N ILE A 311 12.14 -24.88 16.72
CA ILE A 311 12.35 -26.33 16.56
C ILE A 311 11.12 -27.03 17.14
N ASP A 312 10.44 -27.86 16.34
CA ASP A 312 9.25 -28.63 16.74
C ASP A 312 8.19 -27.77 17.47
N SER A 313 7.93 -26.56 16.95
CA SER A 313 7.02 -25.53 17.51
C SER A 313 7.48 -24.84 18.80
N GLU A 314 8.67 -25.13 19.32
CA GLU A 314 9.25 -24.47 20.47
C GLU A 314 10.32 -23.44 20.06
N MET A 315 10.37 -22.30 20.75
CA MET A 315 11.40 -21.28 20.53
C MET A 315 12.69 -21.63 21.28
N TYR A 316 13.83 -21.57 20.58
CA TYR A 316 15.17 -21.76 21.10
C TYR A 316 16.02 -20.52 20.82
N ASN A 317 17.01 -20.27 21.67
CA ASN A 317 18.09 -19.35 21.37
C ASN A 317 19.29 -20.11 20.79
N ALA A 318 19.62 -19.85 19.53
CA ALA A 318 20.71 -20.47 18.81
C ALA A 318 21.98 -19.64 18.92
N ASP A 319 22.98 -20.18 19.61
CA ASP A 319 24.35 -19.71 19.59
C ASP A 319 25.01 -20.22 18.29
N ILE A 320 25.19 -19.31 17.35
CA ILE A 320 25.66 -19.62 16.00
C ILE A 320 27.13 -20.00 15.99
N VAL A 321 27.92 -19.39 16.89
CA VAL A 321 29.36 -19.63 17.03
C VAL A 321 29.59 -21.02 17.60
N ARG A 322 28.87 -21.38 18.67
CA ARG A 322 28.96 -22.71 19.30
C ARG A 322 28.16 -23.78 18.56
N LYS A 323 27.35 -23.39 17.59
CA LYS A 323 26.42 -24.25 16.84
C LYS A 323 25.50 -25.05 17.76
N ILE A 324 24.88 -24.37 18.72
CA ILE A 324 23.99 -24.98 19.71
C ILE A 324 22.73 -24.14 19.88
N ALA A 325 21.58 -24.78 19.92
CA ALA A 325 20.31 -24.17 20.29
C ALA A 325 19.92 -24.54 21.74
N THR A 326 19.48 -23.56 22.52
CA THR A 326 19.10 -23.74 23.93
C THR A 326 17.70 -23.22 24.23
N LYS A 327 16.97 -23.96 25.06
CA LYS A 327 15.68 -23.54 25.64
C LYS A 327 15.65 -23.99 27.10
N GLY A 328 15.90 -23.08 28.03
CA GLY A 328 16.06 -23.41 29.45
C GLY A 328 17.16 -24.45 29.64
N ARG A 329 16.80 -25.65 30.12
CA ARG A 329 17.75 -26.78 30.28
C ARG A 329 17.90 -27.66 29.03
N LYS A 330 17.01 -27.54 28.04
CA LYS A 330 17.09 -28.31 26.79
C LYS A 330 18.19 -27.73 25.91
N ARG A 331 18.99 -28.61 25.30
CA ARG A 331 20.08 -28.25 24.40
C ARG A 331 20.05 -29.16 23.17
N THR A 332 20.15 -28.55 21.99
CA THR A 332 20.16 -29.23 20.70
C THR A 332 21.38 -28.76 19.90
N GLU A 333 22.05 -29.70 19.25
CA GLU A 333 23.19 -29.41 18.38
C GLU A 333 22.71 -28.90 17.02
N LEU A 334 23.38 -27.88 16.50
CA LEU A 334 23.17 -27.33 15.16
C LEU A 334 24.33 -27.76 14.27
N LYS A 335 24.04 -28.01 13.00
CA LYS A 335 25.04 -28.38 12.00
C LYS A 335 24.80 -27.57 10.74
N ARG A 336 25.85 -26.89 10.28
CA ARG A 336 25.89 -26.23 8.98
C ARG A 336 26.57 -27.13 7.97
N VAL A 337 25.89 -27.43 6.87
CA VAL A 337 26.41 -28.24 5.77
C VAL A 337 26.51 -27.37 4.52
N GLU A 338 27.72 -27.28 3.96
CA GLU A 338 27.89 -26.71 2.62
C GLU A 338 27.53 -27.74 1.57
N LEU A 339 26.64 -27.37 0.66
CA LEU A 339 26.22 -28.23 -0.45
C LEU A 339 27.30 -28.16 -1.55
N LYS A 340 28.40 -28.91 -1.34
CA LYS A 340 29.69 -28.81 -2.08
C LYS A 340 29.59 -28.82 -3.60
N ALA A 341 28.65 -29.58 -4.17
CA ALA A 341 28.43 -29.63 -5.63
C ALA A 341 27.97 -28.27 -6.21
N ALA A 342 27.29 -27.44 -5.40
CA ALA A 342 26.91 -26.06 -5.74
C ALA A 342 27.87 -25.00 -5.15
N ALA A 343 28.87 -25.40 -4.35
CA ALA A 343 29.82 -24.47 -3.74
C ALA A 343 31.12 -24.32 -4.54
N GLN A 344 31.52 -25.34 -5.31
CA GLN A 344 32.77 -25.37 -6.08
C GLN A 344 32.61 -25.05 -7.57
N SER A 345 31.45 -25.30 -8.19
CA SER A 345 31.22 -25.00 -9.61
C SER A 345 30.99 -23.51 -9.89
N PHE A 346 30.76 -22.70 -8.86
CA PHE A 346 30.32 -21.31 -9.02
C PHE A 346 31.39 -20.27 -8.69
N LEU A 347 32.51 -20.61 -8.04
CA LEU A 347 33.55 -19.61 -7.73
C LEU A 347 34.46 -19.37 -8.93
N PRO A 348 34.91 -18.13 -9.19
CA PRO A 348 35.82 -17.85 -10.29
C PRO A 348 37.17 -18.56 -10.09
N SER A 349 37.68 -19.17 -11.15
CA SER A 349 38.94 -19.93 -11.11
C SER A 349 40.17 -19.06 -10.85
N ASN A 350 40.08 -17.75 -11.09
CA ASN A 350 41.14 -16.78 -10.81
C ASN A 350 41.17 -16.30 -9.35
N TRP A 351 40.29 -16.80 -8.47
CA TRP A 351 40.30 -16.43 -7.05
C TRP A 351 41.41 -17.15 -6.28
N GLU A 352 42.04 -16.42 -5.37
CA GLU A 352 42.98 -16.96 -4.40
C GLU A 352 42.24 -17.67 -3.26
N ASP A 353 42.92 -18.59 -2.58
CA ASP A 353 42.36 -19.25 -1.38
C ASP A 353 42.04 -18.20 -0.30
N MET A 354 40.75 -18.15 0.07
CA MET A 354 40.24 -17.21 1.06
C MET A 354 40.58 -17.62 2.51
N LYS A 355 41.21 -18.80 2.73
CA LYS A 355 41.66 -19.29 4.04
C LYS A 355 40.60 -19.24 5.14
N GLY A 356 39.34 -19.46 4.76
CA GLY A 356 38.19 -19.46 5.67
C GLY A 356 37.64 -18.07 6.03
N GLN A 357 38.15 -16.98 5.45
CA GLN A 357 37.61 -15.63 5.65
C GLN A 357 36.33 -15.42 4.82
N SER A 358 35.42 -14.56 5.31
CA SER A 358 34.17 -14.23 4.61
C SER A 358 34.42 -13.33 3.38
N VAL A 359 35.37 -12.42 3.49
CA VAL A 359 35.78 -11.47 2.45
C VAL A 359 37.30 -11.34 2.45
N VAL A 360 37.91 -11.35 1.26
CA VAL A 360 39.33 -11.09 1.07
C VAL A 360 39.50 -10.03 -0.03
N LEU A 361 40.32 -9.02 0.23
CA LEU A 361 40.78 -8.06 -0.78
C LEU A 361 42.15 -8.48 -1.29
N VAL A 362 42.19 -8.95 -2.53
CA VAL A 362 43.44 -9.39 -3.17
C VAL A 362 44.00 -8.24 -3.98
N LYS A 363 45.13 -7.69 -3.55
CA LYS A 363 45.83 -6.64 -4.31
C LYS A 363 46.38 -7.21 -5.60
N LEU A 364 45.94 -6.68 -6.74
CA LEU A 364 46.43 -7.10 -8.04
C LEU A 364 47.86 -6.63 -8.27
N THR A 365 48.68 -7.53 -8.82
CA THR A 365 50.06 -7.23 -9.21
C THR A 365 50.06 -6.31 -10.42
N ALA A 366 50.76 -5.17 -10.32
CA ALA A 366 50.94 -4.25 -11.44
C ALA A 366 51.60 -4.96 -12.63
N GLY A 367 51.08 -4.74 -13.83
CA GLY A 367 51.54 -5.41 -15.06
C GLY A 367 50.94 -6.80 -15.30
N SER A 368 50.16 -7.36 -14.37
CA SER A 368 49.34 -8.55 -14.66
C SER A 368 48.25 -8.22 -15.68
N LYS A 369 47.78 -9.23 -16.42
CA LYS A 369 46.68 -9.06 -17.38
C LYS A 369 45.41 -8.50 -16.72
N GLU A 370 45.04 -9.06 -15.56
CA GLU A 370 43.86 -8.62 -14.81
C GLU A 370 43.98 -7.15 -14.37
N TYR A 371 45.16 -6.72 -13.89
CA TYR A 371 45.40 -5.31 -13.57
C TYR A 371 45.25 -4.43 -14.82
N ALA A 372 45.86 -4.81 -15.94
CA ALA A 372 45.83 -4.05 -17.18
C ALA A 372 44.41 -3.92 -17.75
N ASP A 373 43.58 -4.97 -17.63
CA ASP A 373 42.19 -4.96 -18.07
C ASP A 373 41.35 -3.97 -17.23
N VAL A 374 41.52 -3.96 -15.90
CA VAL A 374 40.82 -3.00 -15.01
C VAL A 374 41.32 -1.57 -15.23
N GLU A 375 42.64 -1.38 -15.39
CA GLU A 375 43.24 -0.08 -15.69
C GLU A 375 42.73 0.49 -17.02
N LYS A 376 42.60 -0.36 -18.05
CA LYS A 376 42.04 0.03 -19.34
C LYS A 376 40.61 0.54 -19.21
N GLU A 377 39.76 -0.18 -18.46
CA GLU A 377 38.38 0.27 -18.20
C GLU A 377 38.36 1.59 -17.43
N PHE A 378 39.22 1.76 -16.42
CA PHE A 378 39.34 3.00 -15.65
C PHE A 378 39.74 4.20 -16.52
N LYS A 379 40.63 4.00 -17.51
CA LYS A 379 41.15 5.06 -18.39
C LYS A 379 40.35 5.25 -19.68
N LYS A 380 39.31 4.45 -19.93
CA LYS A 380 38.66 4.36 -21.26
C LYS A 380 38.07 5.67 -21.79
N THR A 381 37.72 6.60 -20.91
CA THR A 381 37.17 7.93 -21.25
C THR A 381 38.17 9.06 -21.05
N GLY A 382 39.46 8.75 -20.91
CA GLY A 382 40.54 9.73 -20.74
C GLY A 382 40.77 10.18 -19.29
N LEU A 383 40.21 9.48 -18.30
CA LEU A 383 40.47 9.76 -16.89
C LEU A 383 41.97 9.66 -16.59
N SER A 384 42.59 10.79 -16.24
CA SER A 384 44.04 10.91 -16.08
C SER A 384 44.54 10.70 -14.65
N SER A 385 43.66 10.37 -13.70
CA SER A 385 43.99 10.17 -12.30
C SER A 385 45.01 9.03 -12.10
N ASN A 386 45.83 9.12 -11.06
CA ASN A 386 46.85 8.13 -10.76
C ASN A 386 46.29 6.99 -9.92
N ILE A 387 46.36 5.75 -10.42
CA ILE A 387 45.94 4.55 -9.70
C ILE A 387 47.01 4.22 -8.64
N ILE A 388 46.59 4.06 -7.40
CA ILE A 388 47.44 3.70 -6.26
C ILE A 388 47.44 2.20 -6.06
N LYS A 389 46.27 1.58 -6.10
CA LYS A 389 46.10 0.12 -6.05
C LYS A 389 44.76 -0.29 -6.65
N ILE A 390 44.72 -1.55 -7.10
CA ILE A 390 43.50 -2.24 -7.51
C ILE A 390 43.44 -3.51 -6.66
N GLU A 391 42.31 -3.72 -6.01
CA GLU A 391 42.05 -4.89 -5.18
C GLU A 391 40.85 -5.64 -5.73
N ARG A 392 41.02 -6.93 -6.05
CA ARG A 392 39.91 -7.83 -6.36
C ARG A 392 39.20 -8.17 -5.05
N VAL A 393 37.89 -7.93 -5.01
CA VAL A 393 37.05 -8.34 -3.89
C VAL A 393 36.67 -9.79 -4.09
N GLN A 394 37.00 -10.64 -3.14
CA GLN A 394 36.56 -12.02 -3.08
C GLN A 394 35.56 -12.15 -1.93
N ASN A 395 34.27 -12.16 -2.26
CA ASN A 395 33.19 -12.43 -1.33
C ASN A 395 32.34 -13.58 -1.88
N SER A 396 32.59 -14.80 -1.37
CA SER A 396 31.98 -16.02 -1.89
C SER A 396 30.45 -16.04 -1.74
N ALA A 397 29.89 -15.35 -0.74
CA ALA A 397 28.45 -15.29 -0.54
C ALA A 397 27.79 -14.35 -1.56
N LEU A 398 28.31 -13.12 -1.71
CA LEU A 398 27.79 -12.16 -2.69
C LEU A 398 27.91 -12.69 -4.11
N TRP A 399 29.03 -13.35 -4.43
CA TRP A 399 29.24 -13.93 -5.76
C TRP A 399 28.20 -15.00 -6.09
N ARG A 400 27.87 -15.88 -5.12
CA ARG A 400 26.83 -16.90 -5.32
C ARG A 400 25.46 -16.28 -5.55
N TYR A 401 25.07 -15.29 -4.74
CA TYR A 401 23.80 -14.59 -4.94
C TYR A 401 23.73 -13.92 -6.31
N TYR A 402 24.84 -13.29 -6.72
CA TYR A 402 24.98 -12.67 -8.03
C TYR A 402 24.81 -13.67 -9.19
N ILE A 403 25.51 -14.81 -9.16
CA ILE A 403 25.44 -15.80 -10.24
C ILE A 403 24.06 -16.44 -10.33
N ILE A 404 23.42 -16.79 -9.22
CA ILE A 404 22.07 -17.35 -9.30
C ILE A 404 21.08 -16.30 -9.85
N LYS A 405 21.22 -15.03 -9.45
CA LYS A 405 20.39 -13.95 -10.02
C LYS A 405 20.64 -13.78 -11.52
N LYS A 406 21.88 -13.96 -11.97
CA LYS A 406 22.26 -13.95 -13.38
C LYS A 406 21.56 -15.06 -14.14
N GLU A 407 21.62 -16.30 -13.67
CA GLU A 407 20.93 -17.45 -14.29
C GLU A 407 19.42 -17.23 -14.40
N GLN A 408 18.79 -16.72 -13.33
CA GLN A 408 17.37 -16.36 -13.35
C GLN A 408 17.04 -15.29 -14.39
N LEU A 409 17.92 -14.29 -14.58
CA LEU A 409 17.74 -13.27 -15.60
C LEU A 409 17.95 -13.80 -17.01
N GLU A 410 18.91 -14.71 -17.21
CA GLU A 410 19.14 -15.36 -18.49
C GLU A 410 17.95 -16.22 -18.91
N GLU A 411 17.35 -16.97 -17.97
CA GLU A 411 16.11 -17.71 -18.19
C GLU A 411 14.92 -16.77 -18.45
N LYS A 412 14.74 -15.75 -17.60
CA LYS A 412 13.63 -14.79 -17.73
C LYS A 412 13.65 -14.02 -19.05
N ASN A 413 14.83 -13.54 -19.47
CA ASN A 413 14.98 -12.69 -20.64
C ASN A 413 15.30 -13.47 -21.92
N GLN A 414 15.54 -14.79 -21.82
CA GLN A 414 15.83 -15.66 -22.96
C GLN A 414 17.08 -15.23 -23.75
N HIS A 415 18.04 -14.59 -23.07
CA HIS A 415 19.33 -14.18 -23.63
C HIS A 415 20.38 -14.02 -22.54
N LYS A 416 21.67 -14.03 -22.93
CA LYS A 416 22.81 -13.92 -22.00
C LYS A 416 23.34 -12.50 -21.81
N ASN A 417 22.87 -11.54 -22.61
CA ASN A 417 23.33 -10.14 -22.55
C ASN A 417 22.66 -9.35 -21.41
N ASN A 418 22.76 -9.83 -20.17
CA ASN A 418 22.17 -9.19 -19.00
C ASN A 418 23.17 -8.42 -18.14
N GLU A 419 24.47 -8.58 -18.38
CA GLU A 419 25.55 -8.09 -17.51
C GLU A 419 26.33 -6.94 -18.16
N LYS A 420 26.71 -5.94 -17.35
CA LYS A 420 27.66 -4.89 -17.71
C LYS A 420 28.68 -4.68 -16.58
N CYS A 421 29.91 -4.34 -16.94
CA CYS A 421 30.89 -3.79 -16.00
C CYS A 421 30.69 -2.28 -15.90
N LEU A 422 30.36 -1.78 -14.71
CA LEU A 422 30.01 -0.37 -14.47
C LEU A 422 30.72 0.17 -13.23
N PHE A 423 30.79 1.50 -13.13
CA PHE A 423 31.50 2.19 -12.07
C PHE A 423 30.58 2.70 -10.96
N HIS A 424 31.05 2.61 -9.71
CA HIS A 424 30.36 3.17 -8.56
C HIS A 424 31.35 3.89 -7.65
N GLY A 425 31.33 5.24 -7.67
CA GLY A 425 32.13 6.07 -6.78
C GLY A 425 31.56 6.07 -5.37
N THR A 426 32.42 6.00 -4.36
CA THR A 426 32.00 5.97 -2.95
C THR A 426 33.04 6.61 -2.03
N GLY A 427 32.66 6.91 -0.79
CA GLY A 427 33.58 7.44 0.22
C GLY A 427 34.45 6.33 0.85
N PRO A 428 35.53 6.70 1.56
CA PRO A 428 36.37 5.71 2.25
C PRO A 428 35.61 4.96 3.37
N ASP A 429 34.66 5.60 4.04
CA ASP A 429 33.96 5.02 5.20
C ASP A 429 32.92 3.94 4.81
N THR A 430 32.60 3.80 3.53
CA THR A 430 31.56 2.88 3.02
C THR A 430 32.13 1.63 2.37
N THR A 431 33.44 1.56 2.11
CA THR A 431 34.05 0.42 1.39
C THR A 431 33.92 -0.87 2.17
N ASP A 432 34.12 -0.85 3.50
CA ASP A 432 33.98 -2.06 4.32
C ASP A 432 32.54 -2.60 4.30
N GLN A 433 31.55 -1.70 4.30
CA GLN A 433 30.14 -2.10 4.18
C GLN A 433 29.87 -2.76 2.83
N ILE A 434 30.34 -2.15 1.73
CA ILE A 434 30.14 -2.68 0.37
C ILE A 434 30.88 -4.01 0.17
N ASN A 435 32.11 -4.14 0.68
CA ASN A 435 32.89 -5.37 0.59
C ASN A 435 32.20 -6.54 1.30
N ASN A 436 31.57 -6.30 2.46
CA ASN A 436 30.91 -7.34 3.26
C ASN A 436 29.48 -7.63 2.81
N HIS A 437 28.70 -6.60 2.47
CA HIS A 437 27.24 -6.71 2.29
C HIS A 437 26.77 -6.36 0.87
N GLY A 438 27.67 -5.96 -0.02
CA GLY A 438 27.33 -5.54 -1.37
C GLY A 438 26.69 -4.16 -1.41
N PHE A 439 26.01 -3.86 -2.51
CA PHE A 439 25.36 -2.57 -2.70
C PHE A 439 23.97 -2.56 -2.06
N ASN A 440 23.74 -1.65 -1.11
CA ASN A 440 22.48 -1.59 -0.37
C ASN A 440 21.66 -0.37 -0.81
N ARG A 441 20.47 -0.62 -1.40
CA ARG A 441 19.58 0.45 -1.89
C ARG A 441 18.98 1.34 -0.79
N SER A 442 19.04 0.96 0.48
CA SER A 442 18.55 1.81 1.58
C SER A 442 19.35 3.11 1.73
N PHE A 443 20.56 3.17 1.14
CA PHE A 443 21.36 4.39 1.02
C PHE A 443 21.07 5.19 -0.28
N ALA A 444 20.16 4.70 -1.12
CA ALA A 444 19.75 5.39 -2.35
C ALA A 444 19.08 6.74 -2.04
N GLY A 445 19.40 7.76 -2.85
CA GLY A 445 18.79 9.09 -2.73
C GLY A 445 19.59 10.12 -1.92
N MET A 446 20.69 9.71 -1.26
CA MET A 446 21.59 10.64 -0.53
C MET A 446 22.22 11.73 -1.44
N HIS A 447 22.26 11.48 -2.75
CA HIS A 447 22.78 12.41 -3.78
C HIS A 447 21.75 12.76 -4.88
N GLY A 448 20.46 12.58 -4.61
CA GLY A 448 19.37 12.84 -5.56
C GLY A 448 19.04 11.61 -6.43
N ALA A 449 17.79 11.13 -6.34
CA ALA A 449 17.30 9.96 -7.07
C ALA A 449 16.47 10.37 -8.30
N LEU A 450 17.14 10.80 -9.37
CA LEU A 450 16.49 11.34 -10.58
C LEU A 450 15.75 10.28 -11.42
N TYR A 451 16.27 9.05 -11.46
CA TYR A 451 15.76 7.98 -12.33
C TYR A 451 15.13 6.82 -11.55
N GLY A 452 15.13 6.90 -10.22
CA GLY A 452 14.56 5.89 -9.32
C GLY A 452 15.33 5.79 -8.01
N ASN A 453 14.69 5.26 -6.97
CA ASN A 453 15.26 5.04 -5.65
C ASN A 453 15.96 3.67 -5.61
N GLY A 454 17.06 3.56 -6.33
CA GLY A 454 17.91 2.38 -6.39
C GLY A 454 19.40 2.72 -6.34
N THR A 455 20.26 1.72 -6.55
CA THR A 455 21.71 1.92 -6.59
C THR A 455 22.15 2.32 -8.00
N TYR A 456 22.92 3.40 -8.10
CA TYR A 456 23.37 4.00 -9.36
C TYR A 456 24.76 3.49 -9.76
N PHE A 457 24.92 3.22 -11.05
CA PHE A 457 26.18 2.80 -11.66
C PHE A 457 26.43 3.58 -12.96
N ALA A 458 27.62 4.14 -13.10
CA ALA A 458 28.02 4.92 -14.26
C ALA A 458 28.70 4.06 -15.33
N VAL A 459 28.45 4.36 -16.60
CA VAL A 459 29.20 3.76 -17.71
C VAL A 459 30.59 4.37 -17.83
N ASP A 460 30.69 5.68 -17.58
CA ASP A 460 31.93 6.46 -17.60
C ASP A 460 32.54 6.56 -16.19
N PRO A 461 33.81 6.12 -15.97
CA PRO A 461 34.48 6.25 -14.68
C PRO A 461 34.62 7.70 -14.21
N SER A 462 34.75 8.66 -15.12
CA SER A 462 34.91 10.09 -14.80
C SER A 462 33.71 10.63 -14.02
N TYR A 463 32.49 10.18 -14.33
CA TYR A 463 31.27 10.57 -13.62
C TYR A 463 31.34 10.17 -12.15
N SER A 464 31.76 8.93 -11.89
CA SER A 464 31.93 8.41 -10.53
C SER A 464 33.09 9.10 -9.79
N ALA A 465 34.20 9.33 -10.49
CA ALA A 465 35.40 9.95 -9.92
C ALA A 465 35.22 11.41 -9.51
N GLN A 466 34.45 12.21 -10.27
CA GLN A 466 34.28 13.65 -10.02
C GLN A 466 33.20 13.94 -8.98
N GLY A 467 32.06 13.24 -9.04
CA GLY A 467 30.88 13.59 -8.24
C GLY A 467 30.69 12.77 -6.96
N TYR A 468 31.26 11.57 -6.87
CA TYR A 468 30.83 10.57 -5.87
C TYR A 468 31.98 9.93 -5.08
N SER A 469 33.17 9.81 -5.68
CA SER A 469 34.38 9.34 -5.00
C SER A 469 35.00 10.44 -4.13
N LYS A 470 34.54 10.58 -2.87
CA LYS A 470 35.07 11.58 -1.94
C LYS A 470 36.53 11.24 -1.55
N PRO A 471 37.46 12.20 -1.59
CA PRO A 471 38.83 11.97 -1.15
C PRO A 471 38.91 11.80 0.37
N ASP A 472 39.79 10.90 0.83
CA ASP A 472 40.19 10.80 2.23
C ASP A 472 41.17 11.93 2.63
N ALA A 473 41.64 11.91 3.88
CA ALA A 473 42.60 12.89 4.39
C ALA A 473 43.96 12.91 3.65
N LYS A 474 44.28 11.86 2.88
CA LYS A 474 45.49 11.74 2.06
C LYS A 474 45.23 12.06 0.58
N GLY A 475 44.01 12.47 0.23
CA GLY A 475 43.59 12.73 -1.15
C GLY A 475 43.29 11.47 -1.96
N HIS A 476 43.17 10.30 -1.31
CA HIS A 476 42.82 9.06 -1.99
C HIS A 476 41.31 8.95 -2.17
N LYS A 477 40.90 8.52 -3.35
CA LYS A 477 39.52 8.35 -3.79
C LYS A 477 39.27 6.87 -4.08
N CYS A 478 38.06 6.41 -3.76
CA CYS A 478 37.65 5.03 -3.96
C CYS A 478 36.52 4.92 -4.98
N MET A 479 36.61 3.92 -5.85
CA MET A 479 35.57 3.58 -6.82
C MET A 479 35.58 2.08 -7.08
N TYR A 480 34.39 1.50 -7.22
CA TYR A 480 34.25 0.11 -7.65
C TYR A 480 34.10 0.01 -9.16
N LEU A 481 34.74 -0.99 -9.75
CA LEU A 481 34.32 -1.59 -11.03
C LEU A 481 33.51 -2.84 -10.68
N ALA A 482 32.20 -2.76 -10.88
CA ALA A 482 31.24 -3.78 -10.47
C ALA A 482 30.66 -4.51 -11.68
N ARG A 483 30.32 -5.79 -11.49
CA ARG A 483 29.45 -6.51 -12.43
C ARG A 483 28.00 -6.23 -12.07
N VAL A 484 27.21 -5.74 -13.02
CA VAL A 484 25.84 -5.29 -12.80
C VAL A 484 24.91 -5.99 -13.78
N LEU A 485 23.90 -6.66 -13.25
CA LEU A 485 22.85 -7.32 -14.01
C LEU A 485 21.78 -6.32 -14.44
N VAL A 486 22.08 -5.56 -15.48
CA VAL A 486 21.19 -4.55 -16.06
C VAL A 486 19.98 -5.15 -16.77
N GLY A 487 20.10 -6.38 -17.28
CA GLY A 487 19.04 -7.10 -18.00
C GLY A 487 18.40 -6.27 -19.12
N ASP A 488 17.09 -6.45 -19.29
CA ASP A 488 16.29 -5.56 -20.14
C ASP A 488 15.98 -4.29 -19.36
N PHE A 489 16.28 -3.13 -19.92
CA PHE A 489 16.14 -1.84 -19.23
C PHE A 489 15.26 -0.85 -20.00
N THR A 490 14.77 0.16 -19.27
CA THR A 490 13.98 1.27 -19.84
C THR A 490 14.37 2.59 -19.20
N GLN A 491 13.83 3.70 -19.70
CA GLN A 491 14.11 5.01 -19.12
C GLN A 491 13.47 5.14 -17.72
N GLY A 492 14.27 5.60 -16.76
CA GLY A 492 13.84 5.80 -15.38
C GLY A 492 13.15 7.15 -15.16
N ARG A 493 12.54 7.30 -13.98
CA ARG A 493 11.95 8.57 -13.52
C ARG A 493 12.02 8.69 -12.01
N LYS A 494 11.93 9.92 -11.50
CA LYS A 494 11.95 10.20 -10.07
C LYS A 494 10.82 9.46 -9.35
N GLY A 495 11.13 8.89 -8.19
CA GLY A 495 10.16 8.23 -7.32
C GLY A 495 9.85 6.75 -7.66
N LEU A 496 10.47 6.16 -8.69
CA LEU A 496 10.38 4.72 -8.91
C LEU A 496 11.01 3.97 -7.73
N LEU A 497 10.29 2.99 -7.18
CA LEU A 497 10.81 2.06 -6.16
C LEU A 497 11.21 0.71 -6.76
N THR A 498 10.67 0.39 -7.94
CA THR A 498 10.93 -0.81 -8.72
C THR A 498 10.97 -0.46 -10.21
N PRO A 499 11.59 -1.29 -11.08
CA PRO A 499 11.58 -1.07 -12.52
C PRO A 499 10.14 -1.06 -13.08
N PRO A 500 9.87 -0.31 -14.16
CA PRO A 500 8.57 -0.34 -14.84
C PRO A 500 8.22 -1.69 -15.47
N ASN A 501 6.94 -1.89 -15.78
CA ASN A 501 6.46 -3.05 -16.52
C ASN A 501 6.76 -2.93 -18.04
N LYS A 502 7.14 -4.02 -18.71
CA LYS A 502 7.42 -4.07 -20.16
C LYS A 502 6.15 -3.99 -21.01
N SER A 503 5.01 -4.40 -20.48
CA SER A 503 3.76 -4.41 -21.25
C SER A 503 2.54 -4.07 -20.40
N SER A 504 1.53 -3.49 -21.03
CA SER A 504 0.23 -3.23 -20.41
C SER A 504 -0.63 -4.50 -20.23
N LYS A 505 -0.10 -5.70 -20.56
CA LYS A 505 -0.82 -6.98 -20.52
C LYS A 505 -0.05 -8.19 -19.90
N GLY A 506 1.15 -8.02 -19.36
CA GLY A 506 1.89 -9.08 -18.62
C GLY A 506 2.57 -8.62 -17.31
N VAL A 507 2.99 -9.56 -16.46
CA VAL A 507 3.69 -9.32 -15.16
C VAL A 507 5.21 -9.17 -15.37
N HIS A 508 5.64 -8.83 -16.58
CA HIS A 508 7.06 -8.83 -16.96
C HIS A 508 7.68 -7.45 -16.74
N PHE A 509 8.34 -7.27 -15.61
CA PHE A 509 9.10 -6.06 -15.31
C PHE A 509 10.41 -5.99 -16.11
N TYR A 510 10.83 -4.76 -16.42
CA TYR A 510 12.23 -4.47 -16.74
C TYR A 510 13.12 -4.83 -15.54
N ASP A 511 14.42 -4.99 -15.78
CA ASP A 511 15.39 -5.43 -14.77
C ASP A 511 16.14 -4.26 -14.14
N SER A 512 16.27 -3.18 -14.89
CA SER A 512 16.87 -1.93 -14.43
C SER A 512 16.28 -0.73 -15.19
N VAL A 513 16.66 0.46 -14.77
CA VAL A 513 16.36 1.68 -15.52
C VAL A 513 17.63 2.48 -15.84
N THR A 514 17.52 3.38 -16.80
CA THR A 514 18.62 4.22 -17.28
C THR A 514 18.19 5.68 -17.46
N ASP A 515 19.15 6.59 -17.63
CA ASP A 515 18.91 8.00 -17.97
C ASP A 515 18.32 8.15 -19.38
N LYS A 516 18.80 7.35 -20.33
CA LYS A 516 18.37 7.31 -21.73
C LYS A 516 18.58 5.93 -22.32
N THR A 517 17.61 5.45 -23.10
CA THR A 517 17.67 4.10 -23.69
C THR A 517 18.70 4.00 -24.82
N ASN A 518 18.88 5.08 -25.59
CA ASN A 518 19.89 5.18 -26.63
C ASN A 518 21.20 5.70 -26.03
N ASN A 519 22.25 4.89 -26.07
CA ASN A 519 23.55 5.16 -25.46
C ASN A 519 23.47 5.59 -23.96
N PRO A 520 23.03 4.69 -23.07
CA PRO A 520 22.98 4.89 -21.62
C PRO A 520 24.27 5.48 -21.05
N SER A 521 24.17 6.45 -20.15
CA SER A 521 25.34 6.93 -19.38
C SER A 521 25.37 6.34 -17.97
N MET A 522 24.23 5.85 -17.48
CA MET A 522 24.11 5.19 -16.19
C MET A 522 22.98 4.16 -16.15
N PHE A 523 23.03 3.30 -15.14
CA PHE A 523 22.00 2.33 -14.83
C PHE A 523 21.65 2.40 -13.34
N VAL A 524 20.39 2.11 -13.03
CA VAL A 524 19.85 2.04 -11.68
C VAL A 524 19.20 0.67 -11.48
N ILE A 525 19.69 -0.08 -10.49
CA ILE A 525 19.13 -1.36 -10.07
C ILE A 525 18.36 -1.22 -8.76
N PHE A 526 17.38 -2.09 -8.56
CA PHE A 526 16.45 -2.02 -7.41
C PHE A 526 16.52 -3.26 -6.51
N SER A 527 17.40 -4.21 -6.82
CA SER A 527 17.67 -5.39 -6.01
C SER A 527 19.14 -5.45 -5.63
N ASP A 528 19.43 -5.69 -4.35
CA ASP A 528 20.78 -5.64 -3.80
C ASP A 528 21.67 -6.77 -4.33
N VAL A 529 21.07 -7.86 -4.82
CA VAL A 529 21.78 -9.02 -5.41
C VAL A 529 22.05 -8.86 -6.93
N GLN A 530 21.63 -7.76 -7.57
CA GLN A 530 21.89 -7.52 -9.00
C GLN A 530 23.30 -6.97 -9.30
N ALA A 531 24.13 -6.71 -8.29
CA ALA A 531 25.48 -6.23 -8.52
C ALA A 531 26.52 -6.89 -7.61
N TYR A 532 27.70 -7.17 -8.16
CA TYR A 532 28.86 -7.68 -7.44
C TYR A 532 30.01 -6.67 -7.50
N PRO A 533 30.55 -6.20 -6.36
CA PRO A 533 31.65 -5.24 -6.32
C PRO A 533 32.97 -5.94 -6.65
N GLU A 534 33.29 -6.16 -7.94
CA GLU A 534 34.39 -7.05 -8.34
C GLU A 534 35.79 -6.48 -8.03
N TYR A 535 36.03 -5.20 -8.30
CA TYR A 535 37.30 -4.54 -8.03
C TYR A 535 37.11 -3.22 -7.30
N LEU A 536 37.90 -2.99 -6.25
CA LEU A 536 38.05 -1.70 -5.58
C LEU A 536 39.31 -1.01 -6.12
N ILE A 537 39.11 0.17 -6.73
CA ILE A 537 40.18 0.99 -7.29
C ILE A 537 40.42 2.16 -6.33
N THR A 538 41.62 2.25 -5.77
CA THR A 538 42.08 3.42 -5.02
C THR A 538 42.95 4.27 -5.93
N PHE A 539 42.61 5.54 -6.09
CA PHE A 539 43.30 6.47 -6.98
C PHE A 539 43.39 7.86 -6.35
N ARG A 540 44.13 8.77 -6.98
CA ARG A 540 44.13 10.19 -6.62
C ARG A 540 44.18 11.03 -7.87
N ASP A 541 43.69 12.26 -7.77
CA ASP A 541 43.82 13.22 -8.86
C ASP A 541 45.31 13.53 -9.09
N LYS A 542 45.64 13.92 -10.33
CA LYS A 542 47.03 14.06 -10.79
C LYS A 542 47.76 15.22 -10.16
#